data_AF-A0A954INR5-F1
#
_entry.id   AF-A0A954INR5-F1
#
_cell.length_a   1.000
_cell.length_b   1.000
_cell.length_c   1.000
_cell.angle_alpha   90.00
_cell.angle_beta   90.00
_cell.angle_gamma   90.00
#
_symmetry.space_group_name_H-M   'P 1'
#
loop_
_entity.id
_entity.type
_entity.pdbx_description
1 polymer ?
#
loop_
_entity_poly.entity_id
_entity_poly.type
_entity_poly.pdbx_seq_one_letter_code
_entity_poly.pdbx_strand_id
1 'polypeptide(L)'
;MRITHCTTVFSLVFAALFSHVSHSQDLETQLKQLDPVVLQANVRLRGDARRGALVFHKSAASCVKCHLAGERSPLGPDLATIGKETTVAHIAESLLDPSRKIRDGFETVTLLLNDGSVRTGLVVRKSDTEIVLRDATNLLQETTVLRSDIDEQNVSETSMMPTGLVASLADEHQFFDLVRYIHEIAVGGSARAAELRPTAEELVVLDDTIDLNHAGIIRSLGEKDLKAGQRIYMGHCVNCHGEDGNTPRLPTARAFGSQKLRFGSDPYRMLMTVSRGAGLMAPLTHLSPKERYQVIHFV
;
A
#
# COMPACT_ATOMS: atom_id res chain seq x y z
N MET A 1 16.56 -58.81 -39.67
CA MET A 1 16.98 -58.44 -38.30
C MET A 1 17.44 -56.99 -38.33
N ARG A 2 16.62 -56.06 -37.85
CA ARG A 2 16.97 -54.63 -37.75
C ARG A 2 17.51 -54.36 -36.34
N ILE A 3 18.68 -53.74 -36.29
CA ILE A 3 19.32 -53.21 -35.08
C ILE A 3 18.86 -51.75 -34.97
N THR A 4 18.22 -51.37 -33.86
CA THR A 4 17.90 -49.98 -33.56
C THR A 4 18.48 -49.61 -32.20
N HIS A 5 19.29 -48.56 -32.21
CA HIS A 5 20.02 -48.03 -31.07
C HIS A 5 19.11 -47.37 -30.03
N CYS A 6 19.48 -47.61 -28.79
CA CYS A 6 19.06 -46.96 -27.57
C CYS A 6 19.82 -45.62 -27.42
N THR A 7 19.11 -44.52 -27.20
CA THR A 7 19.68 -43.30 -26.60
C THR A 7 18.65 -42.61 -25.72
N THR A 8 19.12 -42.25 -24.55
CA THR A 8 18.48 -41.80 -23.32
C THR A 8 18.10 -40.31 -23.36
N VAL A 9 16.90 -40.01 -22.84
CA VAL A 9 16.51 -38.92 -21.90
C VAL A 9 17.36 -37.64 -21.86
N PHE A 10 16.75 -36.46 -22.08
CA PHE A 10 16.95 -35.30 -21.19
C PHE A 10 15.82 -34.25 -21.30
N SER A 11 15.44 -33.77 -20.11
CA SER A 11 14.41 -32.82 -19.71
C SER A 11 14.19 -31.56 -20.58
N LEU A 12 12.91 -31.17 -20.72
CA LEU A 12 12.47 -29.79 -20.95
C LEU A 12 11.27 -29.50 -20.05
N VAL A 13 11.55 -29.26 -18.77
CA VAL A 13 10.66 -28.50 -17.88
C VAL A 13 11.29 -27.12 -17.74
N PHE A 14 10.83 -26.16 -18.52
CA PHE A 14 11.13 -24.74 -18.28
C PHE A 14 10.09 -23.87 -18.98
N ALA A 15 8.99 -23.59 -18.27
CA ALA A 15 8.11 -22.46 -18.55
C ALA A 15 7.19 -22.21 -17.34
N ALA A 16 7.73 -21.59 -16.28
CA ALA A 16 6.92 -21.04 -15.19
C ALA A 16 7.58 -19.77 -14.66
N LEU A 17 7.57 -18.70 -15.45
CA LEU A 17 7.98 -17.34 -15.04
C LEU A 17 7.12 -16.29 -15.74
N PHE A 18 5.79 -16.43 -15.71
CA PHE A 18 4.85 -15.37 -16.11
C PHE A 18 3.51 -15.57 -15.43
N SER A 19 3.39 -15.26 -14.12
CA SER A 19 2.08 -15.36 -13.44
C SER A 19 1.83 -14.37 -12.29
N HIS A 20 2.85 -13.67 -11.77
CA HIS A 20 2.65 -12.93 -10.51
C HIS A 20 1.66 -11.76 -10.58
N VAL A 21 1.56 -11.03 -11.69
CA VAL A 21 0.69 -9.83 -11.75
C VAL A 21 -0.80 -10.21 -11.86
N SER A 22 -1.13 -11.25 -12.63
CA SER A 22 -2.52 -11.72 -12.80
C SER A 22 -3.11 -12.39 -11.56
N HIS A 23 -2.26 -12.87 -10.65
CA HIS A 23 -2.68 -13.55 -9.42
C HIS A 23 -3.25 -12.58 -8.36
N SER A 24 -2.86 -11.31 -8.40
CA SER A 24 -3.09 -10.36 -7.31
C SER A 24 -4.50 -9.72 -7.34
N GLN A 25 -4.98 -9.30 -8.51
CA GLN A 25 -6.38 -8.87 -8.73
C GLN A 25 -7.38 -10.04 -8.61
N ASP A 26 -6.93 -11.24 -8.95
CA ASP A 26 -7.67 -12.48 -8.76
C ASP A 26 -7.83 -12.80 -7.26
N LEU A 27 -6.77 -12.67 -6.46
CA LEU A 27 -6.80 -12.91 -5.01
C LEU A 27 -7.79 -12.01 -4.27
N GLU A 28 -7.81 -10.70 -4.52
CA GLU A 28 -8.77 -9.80 -3.86
C GLU A 28 -10.21 -10.17 -4.19
N THR A 29 -10.47 -10.51 -5.45
CA THR A 29 -11.80 -10.95 -5.91
C THR A 29 -12.21 -12.24 -5.22
N GLN A 30 -11.29 -13.22 -5.13
CA GLN A 30 -11.52 -14.48 -4.43
C GLN A 30 -11.84 -14.24 -2.95
N LEU A 31 -11.04 -13.42 -2.25
CA LEU A 31 -11.24 -13.11 -0.84
C LEU A 31 -12.57 -12.39 -0.58
N LYS A 32 -13.01 -11.49 -1.49
CA LYS A 32 -14.31 -10.80 -1.41
C LYS A 32 -15.51 -11.73 -1.60
N GLN A 33 -15.32 -12.83 -2.33
CA GLN A 33 -16.37 -13.82 -2.58
C GLN A 33 -16.47 -14.89 -1.49
N LEU A 34 -15.48 -14.99 -0.61
CA LEU A 34 -15.52 -15.93 0.52
C LEU A 34 -16.62 -15.53 1.51
N ASP A 35 -17.35 -16.53 1.98
CA ASP A 35 -18.29 -16.35 3.07
C ASP A 35 -17.56 -15.78 4.32
N PRO A 36 -18.10 -14.76 5.00
CA PRO A 36 -17.42 -14.13 6.14
C PRO A 36 -17.10 -15.08 7.30
N VAL A 37 -17.89 -16.14 7.51
CA VAL A 37 -17.62 -17.15 8.54
C VAL A 37 -16.44 -18.02 8.14
N VAL A 38 -16.37 -18.41 6.86
CA VAL A 38 -15.23 -19.16 6.31
C VAL A 38 -13.95 -18.34 6.36
N LEU A 39 -14.01 -17.06 5.98
CA LEU A 39 -12.86 -16.16 6.05
C LEU A 39 -12.34 -16.04 7.49
N GLN A 40 -13.23 -15.81 8.46
CA GLN A 40 -12.85 -15.75 9.87
C GLN A 40 -12.23 -17.06 10.38
N ALA A 41 -12.79 -18.20 9.96
CA ALA A 41 -12.25 -19.51 10.31
C ALA A 41 -10.83 -19.70 9.74
N ASN A 42 -10.60 -19.30 8.49
CA ASN A 42 -9.28 -19.35 7.86
C ASN A 42 -8.27 -18.45 8.58
N VAL A 43 -8.62 -17.21 8.91
CA VAL A 43 -7.74 -16.33 9.70
C VAL A 43 -7.37 -16.98 11.04
N ARG A 44 -8.35 -17.62 11.72
CA ARG A 44 -8.11 -18.27 13.00
C ARG A 44 -7.24 -19.53 12.91
N LEU A 45 -7.44 -20.34 11.86
CA LEU A 45 -6.81 -21.66 11.74
C LEU A 45 -5.48 -21.62 10.96
N ARG A 46 -5.35 -20.70 10.00
CA ARG A 46 -4.22 -20.64 9.05
C ARG A 46 -3.36 -19.38 9.24
N GLY A 47 -3.89 -18.35 9.90
CA GLY A 47 -3.16 -17.10 10.16
C GLY A 47 -2.16 -17.22 11.31
N ASP A 48 -1.00 -16.58 11.14
CA ASP A 48 0.08 -16.47 12.12
C ASP A 48 0.44 -14.99 12.34
N ALA A 49 0.36 -14.55 13.59
CA ALA A 49 0.59 -13.16 13.94
C ALA A 49 2.05 -12.72 13.77
N ARG A 50 3.05 -13.60 13.93
CA ARG A 50 4.46 -13.25 13.71
C ARG A 50 4.75 -13.08 12.23
N ARG A 51 4.23 -13.97 11.38
CA ARG A 51 4.32 -13.79 9.91
C ARG A 51 3.55 -12.55 9.46
N GLY A 52 2.38 -12.32 10.05
CA GLY A 52 1.56 -11.13 9.78
C GLY A 52 2.24 -9.83 10.18
N ALA A 53 3.03 -9.84 11.25
CA ALA A 53 3.86 -8.70 11.64
C ALA A 53 4.88 -8.36 10.55
N LEU A 54 5.54 -9.36 9.95
CA LEU A 54 6.46 -9.13 8.83
C LEU A 54 5.75 -8.52 7.62
N VAL A 55 4.56 -9.03 7.28
CA VAL A 55 3.73 -8.46 6.19
C VAL A 55 3.39 -7.02 6.51
N PHE A 56 2.87 -6.73 7.70
CA PHE A 56 2.50 -5.37 8.11
C PHE A 56 3.68 -4.39 8.07
N HIS A 57 4.85 -4.81 8.57
CA HIS A 57 6.03 -3.95 8.68
C HIS A 57 6.80 -3.78 7.37
N LYS A 58 6.71 -4.74 6.44
CA LYS A 58 7.37 -4.68 5.12
C LYS A 58 6.44 -4.32 3.97
N SER A 59 5.14 -4.16 4.23
CA SER A 59 4.15 -3.97 3.17
C SER A 59 4.47 -2.78 2.27
N ALA A 60 4.34 -2.99 0.96
CA ALA A 60 4.35 -1.93 -0.03
C ALA A 60 3.18 -0.94 0.11
N ALA A 61 2.14 -1.32 0.87
CA ALA A 61 1.04 -0.42 1.23
C ALA A 61 1.35 0.49 2.43
N SER A 62 2.57 0.46 2.97
CA SER A 62 3.04 1.36 4.02
C SER A 62 2.20 1.33 5.32
N CYS A 63 1.64 0.17 5.71
CA CYS A 63 0.74 0.07 6.86
C CYS A 63 1.31 0.75 8.12
N VAL A 64 2.58 0.51 8.44
CA VAL A 64 3.28 1.13 9.58
C VAL A 64 3.26 2.66 9.55
N LYS A 65 3.38 3.29 8.37
CA LYS A 65 3.44 4.75 8.25
C LYS A 65 2.13 5.44 8.62
N CYS A 66 1.02 4.71 8.55
CA CYS A 66 -0.31 5.23 8.87
C CYS A 66 -0.84 4.73 10.22
N HIS A 67 -0.49 3.51 10.63
CA HIS A 67 -1.17 2.78 11.71
C HIS A 67 -0.31 2.46 12.94
N LEU A 68 1.02 2.62 12.88
CA LEU A 68 1.88 2.46 14.05
C LEU A 68 1.98 3.81 14.78
N ALA A 69 1.47 3.90 16.01
CA ALA A 69 1.60 5.14 16.79
C ALA A 69 3.06 5.44 17.16
N GLY A 70 3.47 6.68 16.87
CA GLY A 70 4.79 7.30 17.08
C GLY A 70 4.72 8.77 16.66
N GLU A 71 5.83 9.53 16.70
CA GLU A 71 5.76 11.00 16.63
C GLU A 71 5.13 11.59 15.34
N ARG A 72 5.17 10.94 14.16
CA ARG A 72 4.57 11.43 12.89
C ARG A 72 4.31 10.24 11.95
N SER A 73 3.12 9.89 11.45
CA SER A 73 1.87 10.61 11.15
C SER A 73 0.64 9.67 11.36
N PRO A 74 -0.39 10.02 12.13
CA PRO A 74 -1.55 9.15 12.39
C PRO A 74 -2.62 9.35 11.31
N LEU A 75 -2.28 8.98 10.07
CA LEU A 75 -3.23 9.00 8.95
C LEU A 75 -4.33 7.94 9.10
N GLY A 76 -4.02 6.86 9.82
CA GLY A 76 -4.98 5.87 10.25
C GLY A 76 -5.03 5.78 11.77
N PRO A 77 -6.03 5.08 12.32
CA PRO A 77 -6.08 4.82 13.74
C PRO A 77 -4.91 3.93 14.16
N ASP A 78 -4.43 4.15 15.39
CA ASP A 78 -3.48 3.24 16.03
C ASP A 78 -4.16 1.87 16.25
N LEU A 79 -3.71 0.88 15.49
CA LEU A 79 -4.27 -0.46 15.50
C LEU A 79 -4.02 -1.20 16.82
N ALA A 80 -3.09 -0.75 17.66
CA ALA A 80 -2.92 -1.26 19.00
C ALA A 80 -3.97 -0.68 19.98
N THR A 81 -4.71 0.36 19.61
CA THR A 81 -5.70 1.02 20.48
C THR A 81 -7.11 1.09 19.90
N ILE A 82 -7.37 0.52 18.71
CA ILE A 82 -8.70 0.55 18.08
C ILE A 82 -9.79 -0.14 18.90
N GLY A 83 -9.40 -0.98 19.88
CA GLY A 83 -10.27 -1.56 20.89
C GLY A 83 -10.55 -3.04 20.67
N LYS A 84 -10.83 -3.75 21.78
CA LYS A 84 -11.04 -5.21 21.82
C LYS A 84 -12.26 -5.71 21.06
N GLU A 85 -13.22 -4.83 20.79
CA GLU A 85 -14.43 -5.14 20.02
C GLU A 85 -14.15 -5.26 18.51
N THR A 86 -12.93 -4.95 18.07
CA THR A 86 -12.52 -5.10 16.67
C THR A 86 -12.55 -6.58 16.26
N THR A 87 -13.50 -6.96 15.42
CA THR A 87 -13.63 -8.34 14.95
C THR A 87 -12.70 -8.63 13.76
N VAL A 88 -12.34 -9.91 13.60
CA VAL A 88 -11.63 -10.40 12.42
C VAL A 88 -12.36 -10.04 11.12
N ALA A 89 -13.69 -10.15 11.11
CA ALA A 89 -14.51 -9.78 9.96
C ALA A 89 -14.37 -8.30 9.60
N HIS A 90 -14.40 -7.42 10.60
CA HIS A 90 -14.28 -5.98 10.38
C HIS A 90 -12.89 -5.59 9.85
N ILE A 91 -11.83 -6.21 10.35
CA ILE A 91 -10.46 -5.99 9.85
C ILE A 91 -10.34 -6.45 8.40
N ALA A 92 -10.84 -7.64 8.09
CA ALA A 92 -10.82 -8.17 6.73
C ALA A 92 -11.62 -7.30 5.76
N GLU A 93 -12.82 -6.86 6.15
CA GLU A 93 -13.63 -5.92 5.38
C GLU A 93 -12.87 -4.62 5.14
N SER A 94 -12.22 -4.06 6.17
CA SER A 94 -11.47 -2.80 6.04
C SER A 94 -10.28 -2.91 5.08
N LEU A 95 -9.63 -4.09 5.00
CA LEU A 95 -8.55 -4.34 4.04
C LEU A 95 -9.04 -4.55 2.60
N LEU A 96 -10.22 -5.16 2.43
CA LEU A 96 -10.81 -5.47 1.12
C LEU A 96 -11.63 -4.29 0.55
N ASP A 97 -12.25 -3.50 1.41
CA ASP A 97 -13.06 -2.33 1.07
C ASP A 97 -12.86 -1.20 2.11
N PRO A 98 -11.73 -0.48 2.03
CA PRO A 98 -11.36 0.55 3.02
C PRO A 98 -12.32 1.74 3.09
N SER A 99 -13.08 1.98 2.01
CA SER A 99 -14.05 3.08 1.92
C SER A 99 -15.45 2.66 2.39
N ARG A 100 -15.70 1.34 2.62
CA ARG A 100 -17.00 0.83 3.07
C ARG A 100 -17.49 1.51 4.35
N LYS A 101 -16.56 1.70 5.28
CA LYS A 101 -16.79 2.36 6.57
C LYS A 101 -15.53 3.05 7.02
N ILE A 102 -15.50 4.37 6.89
CA ILE A 102 -14.44 5.22 7.40
C ILE A 102 -14.72 5.48 8.88
N ARG A 103 -13.71 5.31 9.74
CA ARG A 103 -13.85 5.57 11.19
C ARG A 103 -13.94 7.07 11.44
N ASP A 104 -14.84 7.47 12.34
CA ASP A 104 -14.95 8.83 12.83
C ASP A 104 -13.58 9.39 13.27
N GLY A 105 -13.25 10.59 12.78
CA GLY A 105 -11.96 11.26 13.00
C GLY A 105 -10.88 10.92 11.96
N PHE A 106 -11.19 10.06 10.98
CA PHE A 106 -10.28 9.72 9.87
C PHE A 106 -10.89 10.03 8.50
N GLU A 107 -12.03 10.73 8.46
CA GLU A 107 -12.61 11.24 7.23
C GLU A 107 -11.78 12.40 6.68
N THR A 108 -11.56 12.39 5.36
CA THR A 108 -11.01 13.55 4.66
C THR A 108 -12.16 14.50 4.34
N VAL A 109 -11.98 15.78 4.63
CA VAL A 109 -12.95 16.82 4.30
C VAL A 109 -12.32 17.85 3.38
N THR A 110 -13.13 18.36 2.47
CA THR A 110 -12.82 19.51 1.62
C THR A 110 -13.75 20.64 2.02
N LEU A 111 -13.15 21.76 2.42
CA LEU A 111 -13.84 22.98 2.82
C LEU A 111 -13.65 24.04 1.73
N LEU A 112 -14.74 24.58 1.22
CA LEU A 112 -14.76 25.84 0.48
C LEU A 112 -14.99 26.96 1.49
N LEU A 113 -14.07 27.92 1.53
CA LEU A 113 -14.16 29.06 2.43
C LEU A 113 -14.85 30.25 1.74
N ASN A 114 -15.40 31.16 2.55
CA ASN A 114 -16.07 32.38 2.07
C ASN A 114 -15.14 33.29 1.23
N ASP A 115 -13.82 33.17 1.40
CA ASP A 115 -12.82 33.89 0.60
C ASP A 115 -12.53 33.22 -0.77
N GLY A 116 -13.25 32.14 -1.09
CA GLY A 116 -13.11 31.33 -2.30
C GLY A 116 -11.95 30.33 -2.25
N SER A 117 -11.19 30.26 -1.15
CA SER A 117 -10.10 29.31 -1.02
C SER A 117 -10.60 27.92 -0.60
N VAL A 118 -9.89 26.89 -1.06
CA VAL A 118 -10.20 25.49 -0.74
C VAL A 118 -9.16 24.94 0.24
N ARG A 119 -9.64 24.16 1.22
CA ARG A 119 -8.80 23.44 2.20
C ARG A 119 -9.22 21.98 2.23
N THR A 120 -8.26 21.06 2.04
CA THR A 120 -8.51 19.62 2.11
C THR A 120 -7.59 18.97 3.15
N GLY A 121 -8.17 18.18 4.05
CA GLY A 121 -7.42 17.53 5.12
C GLY A 121 -8.24 16.57 5.97
N LEU A 122 -7.57 15.88 6.90
CA LEU A 122 -8.25 15.03 7.88
C LEU A 122 -8.72 15.87 9.06
N VAL A 123 -9.91 15.58 9.57
CA VAL A 123 -10.43 16.27 10.75
C VAL A 123 -9.74 15.76 12.01
N VAL A 124 -8.88 16.60 12.61
CA VAL A 124 -8.19 16.28 13.88
C VAL A 124 -9.10 16.55 15.06
N ARG A 125 -9.81 17.68 15.02
CA ARG A 125 -10.76 18.11 16.04
C ARG A 125 -11.85 18.93 15.38
N LYS A 126 -13.09 18.76 15.85
CA LYS A 126 -14.22 19.63 15.51
C LYS A 126 -14.92 20.06 16.79
N SER A 127 -15.38 21.31 16.81
CA SER A 127 -16.27 21.86 17.84
C SER A 127 -17.35 22.68 17.17
N ASP A 128 -18.28 23.25 17.92
CA ASP A 128 -19.36 24.05 17.36
C ASP A 128 -18.86 25.33 16.64
N THR A 129 -17.65 25.80 16.95
CA THR A 129 -17.09 27.05 16.40
C THR A 129 -15.99 26.85 15.36
N GLU A 130 -15.25 25.74 15.40
CA GLU A 130 -14.07 25.53 14.56
C GLU A 130 -13.85 24.07 14.16
N ILE A 131 -13.15 23.90 13.04
CA ILE A 131 -12.63 22.63 12.54
C ILE A 131 -11.11 22.75 12.43
N VAL A 132 -10.39 21.82 13.05
CA VAL A 132 -8.93 21.68 12.90
C VAL A 132 -8.66 20.58 11.89
N LEU A 133 -8.02 20.95 10.79
CA LEU A 133 -7.61 20.05 9.72
C LEU A 133 -6.12 19.76 9.79
N ARG A 134 -5.73 18.52 9.55
CA ARG A 134 -4.36 18.16 9.17
C ARG A 134 -4.26 18.16 7.65
N ASP A 135 -3.38 19.00 7.11
CA ASP A 135 -3.23 19.18 5.66
C ASP A 135 -2.76 17.88 4.99
N ALA A 136 -3.45 17.47 3.93
CA ALA A 136 -3.16 16.20 3.26
C ALA A 136 -1.85 16.22 2.43
N THR A 137 -1.29 17.40 2.16
CA THR A 137 0.00 17.59 1.45
C THR A 137 1.17 17.86 2.38
N ASN A 138 0.87 18.30 3.62
CA ASN A 138 1.79 18.50 4.72
C ASN A 138 1.17 18.04 6.05
N LEU A 139 1.32 16.75 6.35
CA LEU A 139 0.70 16.07 7.49
C LEU A 139 1.15 16.58 8.88
N LEU A 140 2.08 17.53 8.91
CA LEU A 140 2.61 18.16 10.12
C LEU A 140 1.98 19.52 10.39
N GLN A 141 1.24 20.03 9.41
CA GLN A 141 0.58 21.31 9.47
C GLN A 141 -0.88 21.09 9.84
N GLU A 142 -1.24 21.60 11.01
CA GLU A 142 -2.64 21.73 11.41
C GLU A 142 -3.12 23.14 11.08
N THR A 143 -4.29 23.23 10.48
CA THR A 143 -4.94 24.50 10.13
C THR A 143 -6.29 24.55 10.80
N THR A 144 -6.53 25.61 11.57
CA THR A 144 -7.83 25.85 12.18
C THR A 144 -8.66 26.70 11.23
N VAL A 145 -9.88 26.24 10.95
CA VAL A 145 -10.86 26.93 10.12
C VAL A 145 -12.09 27.20 10.98
N LEU A 146 -12.49 28.47 11.10
CA LEU A 146 -13.72 28.83 11.81
C LEU A 146 -14.91 28.37 10.98
N ARG A 147 -15.94 27.82 11.63
CA ARG A 147 -17.16 27.38 10.93
C ARG A 147 -17.89 28.52 10.25
N SER A 148 -17.77 29.74 10.79
CA SER A 148 -18.30 30.96 10.18
C SER A 148 -17.68 31.28 8.81
N ASP A 149 -16.48 30.77 8.56
CA ASP A 149 -15.71 31.06 7.35
C ASP A 149 -15.91 29.98 6.27
N ILE A 150 -16.69 28.93 6.57
CA ILE A 150 -16.98 27.81 5.67
C ILE A 150 -18.27 28.11 4.90
N ASP A 151 -18.15 28.13 3.58
CA ASP A 151 -19.28 28.23 2.65
C ASP A 151 -19.86 26.83 2.37
N GLU A 152 -19.00 25.87 2.00
CA GLU A 152 -19.37 24.48 1.73
C GLU A 152 -18.40 23.50 2.41
N GLN A 153 -18.95 22.42 2.95
CA GLN A 153 -18.18 21.30 3.49
C GLN A 153 -18.58 20.00 2.78
N ASN A 154 -17.61 19.35 2.13
CA ASN A 154 -17.77 18.03 1.54
C ASN A 154 -16.93 17.00 2.33
N VAL A 155 -17.58 15.93 2.78
CA VAL A 155 -16.90 14.80 3.43
C VAL A 155 -16.66 13.73 2.36
N SER A 156 -15.40 13.32 2.19
CA SER A 156 -15.05 12.33 1.18
C SER A 156 -15.60 10.96 1.55
N GLU A 157 -16.25 10.31 0.59
CA GLU A 157 -16.63 8.90 0.67
C GLU A 157 -15.44 7.95 0.42
N THR A 158 -14.27 8.50 0.04
CA THR A 158 -13.06 7.73 -0.24
C THR A 158 -12.10 7.80 0.94
N SER A 159 -11.69 6.63 1.42
CA SER A 159 -10.70 6.51 2.49
C SER A 159 -9.29 6.90 2.04
N MET A 160 -8.48 7.42 2.97
CA MET A 160 -7.03 7.56 2.74
C MET A 160 -6.28 6.25 2.80
N MET A 161 -6.90 5.20 3.34
CA MET A 161 -6.41 3.84 3.20
C MET A 161 -6.66 3.40 1.76
N PRO A 162 -5.61 3.13 0.96
CA PRO A 162 -5.76 2.87 -0.47
C PRO A 162 -6.60 1.62 -0.71
N THR A 163 -7.32 1.55 -1.83
CA THR A 163 -7.90 0.29 -2.32
C THR A 163 -6.79 -0.62 -2.89
N GLY A 164 -7.10 -1.88 -3.16
CA GLY A 164 -6.14 -2.78 -3.83
C GLY A 164 -4.93 -3.17 -2.98
N LEU A 165 -5.02 -3.08 -1.65
CA LEU A 165 -3.93 -3.42 -0.72
C LEU A 165 -3.51 -4.88 -0.82
N VAL A 166 -4.49 -5.75 -1.10
CA VAL A 166 -4.29 -7.19 -1.30
C VAL A 166 -3.39 -7.46 -2.50
N ALA A 167 -3.31 -6.56 -3.48
CA ALA A 167 -2.45 -6.74 -4.63
C ALA A 167 -0.95 -6.73 -4.29
N SER A 168 -0.58 -6.22 -3.10
CA SER A 168 0.79 -6.26 -2.59
C SER A 168 1.15 -7.56 -1.85
N LEU A 169 0.17 -8.44 -1.63
CA LEU A 169 0.36 -9.71 -0.94
C LEU A 169 0.72 -10.81 -1.93
N ALA A 170 1.53 -11.77 -1.48
CA ALA A 170 1.93 -12.90 -2.33
C ALA A 170 0.78 -13.89 -2.57
N ASP A 171 -0.04 -14.13 -1.54
CA ASP A 171 -1.11 -15.13 -1.53
C ASP A 171 -2.13 -14.89 -0.39
N GLU A 172 -3.15 -15.74 -0.32
CA GLU A 172 -4.18 -15.74 0.73
C GLU A 172 -3.62 -15.97 2.14
N HIS A 173 -2.50 -16.69 2.29
CA HIS A 173 -1.90 -16.95 3.60
C HIS A 173 -1.34 -15.67 4.19
N GLN A 174 -0.68 -14.83 3.38
CA GLN A 174 -0.24 -13.51 3.85
C GLN A 174 -1.41 -12.61 4.26
N PHE A 175 -2.56 -12.72 3.59
CA PHE A 175 -3.76 -12.01 4.01
C PHE A 175 -4.25 -12.50 5.38
N PHE A 176 -4.35 -13.82 5.58
CA PHE A 176 -4.77 -14.39 6.86
C PHE A 176 -3.80 -14.05 8.00
N ASP A 177 -2.49 -14.11 7.73
CA ASP A 177 -1.44 -13.73 8.66
C ASP A 177 -1.58 -12.24 9.05
N LEU A 178 -1.76 -11.35 8.07
CA LEU A 178 -1.93 -9.91 8.29
C LEU A 178 -3.16 -9.60 9.16
N VAL A 179 -4.32 -10.17 8.82
CA VAL A 179 -5.55 -9.98 9.61
C VAL A 179 -5.36 -10.53 11.02
N ARG A 180 -4.70 -11.69 11.17
CA ARG A 180 -4.41 -12.30 12.46
C ARG A 180 -3.55 -11.38 13.32
N TYR A 181 -2.48 -10.81 12.75
CA TYR A 181 -1.61 -9.86 13.44
C TYR A 181 -2.37 -8.62 13.92
N ILE A 182 -3.14 -7.98 13.02
CA ILE A 182 -3.90 -6.77 13.35
C ILE A 182 -4.91 -7.04 14.48
N HIS A 183 -5.61 -8.18 14.41
CA HIS A 183 -6.55 -8.58 15.45
C HIS A 183 -5.87 -8.79 16.81
N GLU A 184 -4.70 -9.44 16.83
CA GLU A 184 -3.99 -9.68 18.09
C GLU A 184 -3.46 -8.39 18.73
N ILE A 185 -2.95 -7.44 17.95
CA ILE A 185 -2.51 -6.15 18.51
C ILE A 185 -3.70 -5.28 18.94
N ALA A 186 -4.83 -5.36 18.25
CA ALA A 186 -6.06 -4.65 18.63
C ALA A 186 -6.61 -5.13 19.98
N VAL A 187 -6.56 -6.45 20.22
CA VAL A 187 -7.05 -7.05 21.47
C VAL A 187 -6.02 -6.95 22.60
N GLY A 188 -4.75 -7.22 22.29
CA GLY A 188 -3.65 -7.28 23.25
C GLY A 188 -2.94 -5.96 23.53
N GLY A 189 -3.26 -4.91 22.77
CA GLY A 189 -2.75 -3.57 22.97
C GLY A 189 -1.28 -3.39 22.59
N SER A 190 -0.70 -2.29 23.08
CA SER A 190 0.71 -1.93 22.84
C SER A 190 1.71 -2.98 23.34
N ALA A 191 1.36 -3.71 24.40
CA ALA A 191 2.18 -4.82 24.91
C ALA A 191 2.28 -5.96 23.88
N ARG A 192 1.15 -6.38 23.29
CA ARG A 192 1.15 -7.42 22.25
C ARG A 192 1.82 -6.94 20.97
N ALA A 193 1.61 -5.67 20.60
CA ALA A 193 2.30 -5.06 19.47
C ALA A 193 3.83 -5.05 19.65
N ALA A 194 4.32 -4.77 20.86
CA ALA A 194 5.74 -4.82 21.18
C ALA A 194 6.29 -6.26 21.14
N GLU A 195 5.54 -7.24 21.65
CA GLU A 195 5.94 -8.65 21.65
C GLU A 195 6.05 -9.24 20.23
N LEU A 196 5.11 -8.87 19.35
CA LEU A 196 5.06 -9.34 17.96
C LEU A 196 5.92 -8.52 17.01
N ARG A 197 6.55 -7.44 17.48
CA ARG A 197 7.37 -6.57 16.63
C ARG A 197 8.53 -7.38 16.05
N PRO A 198 8.70 -7.41 14.71
CA PRO A 198 9.85 -8.07 14.10
C PRO A 198 11.17 -7.45 14.56
N THR A 199 12.23 -8.26 14.60
CA THR A 199 13.56 -7.76 14.97
C THR A 199 14.11 -6.81 13.90
N ALA A 200 15.15 -6.03 14.24
CA ALA A 200 15.79 -5.14 13.29
C ALA A 200 16.35 -5.92 12.09
N GLU A 201 16.94 -7.09 12.35
CA GLU A 201 17.49 -8.01 11.34
C GLU A 201 16.40 -8.53 10.41
N GLU A 202 15.24 -8.92 10.96
CA GLU A 202 14.10 -9.35 10.18
C GLU A 202 13.55 -8.24 9.29
N LEU A 203 13.68 -6.97 9.68
CA LEU A 203 13.23 -5.81 8.90
C LEU A 203 14.27 -5.28 7.92
N VAL A 204 15.48 -5.83 7.89
CA VAL A 204 16.49 -5.43 6.91
C VAL A 204 15.97 -5.70 5.50
N VAL A 205 15.88 -4.63 4.71
CA VAL A 205 15.65 -4.69 3.27
C VAL A 205 17.02 -4.77 2.61
N LEU A 206 17.27 -5.87 1.89
CA LEU A 206 18.48 -5.99 1.08
C LEU A 206 18.42 -4.98 -0.06
N ASP A 207 19.45 -4.12 -0.15
CA ASP A 207 19.58 -3.17 -1.26
C ASP A 207 20.10 -3.91 -2.50
N ASP A 208 19.16 -4.43 -3.28
CA ASP A 208 19.38 -5.10 -4.56
C ASP A 208 19.73 -4.12 -5.70
N THR A 209 19.94 -2.83 -5.40
CA THR A 209 20.38 -1.83 -6.38
C THR A 209 21.89 -1.68 -6.46
N ILE A 210 22.64 -2.28 -5.52
CA ILE A 210 24.10 -2.22 -5.47
C ILE A 210 24.70 -3.10 -6.59
N ASP A 211 25.84 -2.67 -7.16
CA ASP A 211 26.60 -3.39 -8.20
C ASP A 211 25.82 -3.69 -9.50
N LEU A 212 24.77 -2.91 -9.79
CA LEU A 212 24.02 -3.02 -11.04
C LEU A 212 24.60 -2.13 -12.16
N ASN A 213 24.60 -2.65 -13.39
CA ASN A 213 24.83 -1.84 -14.59
C ASN A 213 23.56 -1.06 -14.95
N HIS A 214 23.22 -0.03 -14.16
CA HIS A 214 22.04 0.81 -14.35
C HIS A 214 21.94 1.37 -15.78
N ALA A 215 23.05 1.90 -16.31
CA ALA A 215 23.08 2.48 -17.65
C ALA A 215 22.82 1.42 -18.73
N GLY A 216 23.31 0.20 -18.56
CA GLY A 216 23.02 -0.93 -19.44
C GLY A 216 21.53 -1.31 -19.42
N ILE A 217 20.93 -1.39 -18.23
CA ILE A 217 19.49 -1.69 -18.08
C ILE A 217 18.67 -0.62 -18.80
N ILE A 218 18.89 0.67 -18.49
CA ILE A 218 18.15 1.79 -19.08
C ILE A 218 18.26 1.78 -20.62
N ARG A 219 19.45 1.56 -21.18
CA ARG A 219 19.66 1.50 -22.63
C ARG A 219 18.95 0.31 -23.30
N SER A 220 18.67 -0.75 -22.54
CA SER A 220 18.03 -1.96 -23.05
C SER A 220 16.50 -1.92 -23.04
N LEU A 221 15.89 -0.94 -22.34
CA LEU A 221 14.44 -0.82 -22.24
C LEU A 221 13.84 -0.42 -23.59
N GLY A 222 12.76 -1.10 -23.99
CA GLY A 222 11.99 -0.76 -25.19
C GLY A 222 10.50 -1.04 -25.02
N GLU A 223 9.78 -1.12 -26.13
CA GLU A 223 8.31 -1.27 -26.17
C GLU A 223 7.74 -2.41 -25.30
N LYS A 224 8.44 -3.55 -25.21
CA LYS A 224 8.01 -4.66 -24.35
C LYS A 224 8.11 -4.31 -22.87
N ASP A 225 9.17 -3.60 -22.51
CA ASP A 225 9.43 -3.13 -21.15
C ASP A 225 8.47 -1.99 -20.77
N LEU A 226 8.11 -1.11 -21.72
CA LEU A 226 7.08 -0.09 -21.52
C LEU A 226 5.72 -0.73 -21.17
N LYS A 227 5.31 -1.75 -21.94
CA LYS A 227 4.06 -2.52 -21.65
C LYS A 227 4.14 -3.31 -20.35
N ALA A 228 5.31 -3.80 -19.97
CA ALA A 228 5.51 -4.44 -18.67
C ALA A 228 5.38 -3.42 -17.54
N GLY A 229 6.00 -2.25 -17.69
CA GLY A 229 5.92 -1.12 -16.77
C GLY A 229 4.50 -0.65 -16.54
N GLN A 230 3.72 -0.49 -17.61
CA GLN A 230 2.31 -0.15 -17.53
C GLN A 230 1.52 -1.19 -16.71
N ARG A 231 1.73 -2.49 -16.95
CA ARG A 231 1.05 -3.54 -16.18
C ARG A 231 1.43 -3.51 -14.70
N ILE A 232 2.69 -3.30 -14.38
CA ILE A 232 3.17 -3.16 -13.00
C ILE A 232 2.53 -1.93 -12.36
N TYR A 233 2.52 -0.79 -13.06
CA TYR A 233 1.90 0.44 -12.58
C TYR A 233 0.42 0.24 -12.25
N MET A 234 -0.33 -0.39 -13.17
CA MET A 234 -1.76 -0.65 -13.00
C MET A 234 -2.05 -1.70 -11.91
N GLY A 235 -1.10 -2.57 -11.59
CA GLY A 235 -1.23 -3.52 -10.49
C GLY A 235 -0.92 -2.92 -9.11
N HIS A 236 0.03 -1.99 -9.02
CA HIS A 236 0.62 -1.59 -7.73
C HIS A 236 0.60 -0.09 -7.45
N CYS A 237 0.73 0.76 -8.47
CA CYS A 237 0.93 2.21 -8.29
C CYS A 237 -0.37 3.01 -8.40
N VAL A 238 -1.30 2.54 -9.23
CA VAL A 238 -2.56 3.22 -9.55
C VAL A 238 -3.42 3.52 -8.33
N ASN A 239 -3.38 2.66 -7.31
CA ASN A 239 -4.17 2.79 -6.08
C ASN A 239 -3.82 4.05 -5.28
N CYS A 240 -2.61 4.59 -5.48
CA CYS A 240 -2.17 5.83 -4.84
C CYS A 240 -2.08 6.97 -5.86
N HIS A 241 -1.48 6.71 -7.02
CA HIS A 241 -1.08 7.74 -7.98
C HIS A 241 -2.09 8.02 -9.10
N GLY A 242 -3.19 7.26 -9.17
CA GLY A 242 -4.16 7.38 -10.24
C GLY A 242 -3.69 6.74 -11.54
N GLU A 243 -4.61 6.56 -12.49
CA GLU A 243 -4.39 5.81 -13.73
C GLU A 243 -3.87 6.68 -14.89
N ASP A 244 -4.14 7.98 -14.83
CA ASP A 244 -3.89 8.95 -15.90
C ASP A 244 -2.62 9.79 -15.66
N GLY A 245 -1.92 9.56 -14.54
CA GLY A 245 -0.76 10.32 -14.09
C GLY A 245 -1.06 11.76 -13.64
N ASN A 246 -2.31 12.22 -13.70
CA ASN A 246 -2.71 13.60 -13.43
C ASN A 246 -3.67 13.73 -12.24
N THR A 247 -4.44 12.68 -11.94
CA THR A 247 -5.44 12.63 -10.87
C THR A 247 -5.11 11.54 -9.85
N PRO A 248 -4.25 11.83 -8.87
CA PRO A 248 -3.92 10.89 -7.81
C PRO A 248 -5.16 10.48 -7.01
N ARG A 249 -5.20 9.19 -6.63
CA ARG A 249 -6.25 8.64 -5.75
C ARG A 249 -6.06 9.10 -4.30
N LEU A 250 -4.82 9.28 -3.88
CA LEU A 250 -4.50 9.84 -2.56
C LEU A 250 -4.05 11.29 -2.69
N PRO A 251 -4.58 12.21 -1.86
CA PRO A 251 -4.12 13.61 -1.84
C PRO A 251 -2.63 13.77 -1.46
N THR A 252 -2.06 12.78 -0.77
CA THR A 252 -0.64 12.73 -0.38
C THR A 252 0.26 12.27 -1.52
N ALA A 253 -0.29 11.64 -2.56
CA ALA A 253 0.45 11.15 -3.72
C ALA A 253 0.67 12.26 -4.75
N ARG A 254 1.74 12.12 -5.55
CA ARG A 254 2.08 13.07 -6.61
C ARG A 254 1.44 12.66 -7.93
N ALA A 255 0.94 13.65 -8.65
CA ALA A 255 0.56 13.53 -10.05
C ALA A 255 1.82 13.62 -10.92
N PHE A 256 2.21 12.52 -11.55
CA PHE A 256 3.45 12.44 -12.33
C PHE A 256 3.44 13.33 -13.58
N GLY A 257 2.29 13.51 -14.24
CA GLY A 257 2.15 14.30 -15.46
C GLY A 257 2.05 15.82 -15.22
N SER A 258 1.61 16.26 -14.04
CA SER A 258 1.31 17.66 -13.78
C SER A 258 2.10 18.29 -12.62
N GLN A 259 2.69 17.49 -11.74
CA GLN A 259 3.43 17.97 -10.57
C GLN A 259 4.91 17.63 -10.65
N LYS A 260 5.75 18.56 -10.17
CA LYS A 260 7.19 18.34 -10.04
C LYS A 260 7.49 17.25 -9.00
N LEU A 261 8.29 16.25 -9.40
CA LEU A 261 8.77 15.19 -8.49
C LEU A 261 9.68 15.77 -7.40
N ARG A 262 9.40 15.42 -6.14
CA ARG A 262 10.13 15.94 -4.96
C ARG A 262 11.54 15.36 -4.83
N PHE A 263 11.76 14.14 -5.29
CA PHE A 263 12.98 13.38 -5.03
C PHE A 263 13.90 13.23 -6.26
N GLY A 264 13.58 13.94 -7.35
CA GLY A 264 14.27 13.85 -8.64
C GLY A 264 13.45 13.08 -9.68
N SER A 265 13.71 13.36 -10.96
CA SER A 265 12.98 12.81 -12.10
C SER A 265 13.86 12.07 -13.10
N ASP A 266 15.17 11.96 -12.86
CA ASP A 266 15.98 11.05 -13.66
C ASP A 266 15.74 9.59 -13.24
N PRO A 267 15.94 8.63 -14.16
CA PRO A 267 15.62 7.23 -13.89
C PRO A 267 16.33 6.62 -12.67
N TYR A 268 17.54 7.07 -12.35
CA TYR A 268 18.28 6.56 -11.21
C TYR A 268 17.70 7.09 -9.89
N ARG A 269 17.39 8.38 -9.80
CA ARG A 269 16.72 8.95 -8.61
C ARG A 269 15.31 8.41 -8.41
N MET A 270 14.58 8.15 -9.51
CA MET A 270 13.30 7.45 -9.45
C MET A 270 13.49 6.02 -8.94
N LEU A 271 14.53 5.30 -9.40
CA LEU A 271 14.86 3.97 -8.88
C LEU A 271 15.10 4.02 -7.37
N MET A 272 15.89 4.98 -6.88
CA MET A 272 16.13 5.12 -5.44
C MET A 272 14.84 5.36 -4.66
N THR A 273 13.92 6.17 -5.20
CA THR A 273 12.61 6.42 -4.59
C THR A 273 11.78 5.14 -4.51
N VAL A 274 11.69 4.38 -5.60
CA VAL A 274 10.93 3.12 -5.65
C VAL A 274 11.60 2.02 -4.80
N SER A 275 12.92 2.01 -4.71
CA SER A 275 13.69 0.96 -4.03
C SER A 275 13.79 1.16 -2.53
N ARG A 276 13.85 2.42 -2.08
CA ARG A 276 14.03 2.77 -0.65
C ARG A 276 12.77 3.37 -0.02
N GLY A 277 11.76 3.68 -0.83
CA GLY A 277 10.60 4.44 -0.41
C GLY A 277 10.93 5.93 -0.23
N ALA A 278 9.90 6.77 -0.18
CA ALA A 278 10.04 8.18 0.14
C ALA A 278 8.75 8.76 0.72
N GLY A 279 8.87 9.48 1.84
CA GLY A 279 7.70 9.98 2.58
C GLY A 279 6.81 8.83 3.06
N LEU A 280 5.59 8.76 2.50
CA LEU A 280 4.61 7.69 2.76
C LEU A 280 4.65 6.54 1.76
N MET A 281 5.40 6.66 0.67
CA MET A 281 5.57 5.58 -0.29
C MET A 281 6.57 4.57 0.26
N ALA A 282 6.14 3.33 0.49
CA ALA A 282 7.02 2.24 0.91
C ALA A 282 7.92 1.78 -0.24
N PRO A 283 9.08 1.17 0.09
CA PRO A 283 9.92 0.54 -0.92
C PRO A 283 9.19 -0.63 -1.59
N LEU A 284 9.28 -0.72 -2.92
CA LEU A 284 8.70 -1.83 -3.70
C LEU A 284 9.68 -2.99 -3.80
N THR A 285 10.01 -3.60 -2.65
CA THR A 285 11.02 -4.68 -2.54
C THR A 285 10.57 -6.01 -3.14
N HIS A 286 9.28 -6.13 -3.48
CA HIS A 286 8.73 -7.29 -4.17
C HIS A 286 8.98 -7.25 -5.69
N LEU A 287 9.43 -6.11 -6.22
CA LEU A 287 9.81 -5.95 -7.62
C LEU A 287 11.33 -6.05 -7.77
N SER A 288 11.78 -6.77 -8.80
CA SER A 288 13.18 -6.81 -9.18
C SER A 288 13.69 -5.43 -9.65
N PRO A 289 15.02 -5.19 -9.69
CA PRO A 289 15.56 -3.94 -10.22
C PRO A 289 15.11 -3.64 -11.65
N LYS A 290 14.98 -4.67 -12.50
CA LYS A 290 14.49 -4.52 -13.87
C LYS A 290 13.03 -4.09 -13.89
N GLU A 291 12.16 -4.72 -13.09
CA GLU A 291 10.74 -4.35 -13.01
C GLU A 291 10.54 -2.93 -12.48
N ARG A 292 11.36 -2.50 -11.50
CA ARG A 292 11.36 -1.11 -11.05
C ARG A 292 11.77 -0.14 -12.16
N TYR A 293 12.75 -0.50 -12.99
CA TYR A 293 13.08 0.29 -14.18
C TYR A 293 11.99 0.27 -15.26
N GLN A 294 11.28 -0.85 -15.43
CA GLN A 294 10.16 -0.93 -16.36
C GLN A 294 9.04 0.03 -15.96
N VAL A 295 8.66 0.08 -14.69
CA VAL A 295 7.64 1.05 -14.23
C VAL A 295 8.14 2.50 -14.36
N ILE A 296 9.41 2.76 -14.08
CA ILE A 296 10.03 4.09 -14.30
C ILE A 296 10.06 4.47 -15.78
N HIS A 297 10.17 3.51 -16.69
CA HIS A 297 10.12 3.78 -18.12
C HIS A 297 8.70 4.11 -18.60
N PHE A 298 7.68 3.64 -17.89
CA PHE A 298 6.29 3.96 -18.16
C PHE A 298 5.86 5.32 -17.60
N VAL A 299 6.35 5.68 -16.40
CA VAL A 299 6.08 6.96 -15.71
C VAL A 299 6.86 8.11 -16.35
#